data_AF-A0A0K2GE81-F1
#
_entry.id   AF-A0A0K2GE81-F1
#
_cell.length_a   1.000
_cell.length_b   1.000
_cell.length_c   1.000
_cell.angle_alpha   90.00
_cell.angle_beta   90.00
_cell.angle_gamma   90.00
#
_symmetry.space_group_name_H-M   'P 1'
#
loop_
_entity.id
_entity.type
_entity.pdbx_description
1 polymer ?
#
loop_
_entity_poly.entity_id
_entity_poly.type
_entity_poly.pdbx_seq_one_letter_code
_entity_poly.pdbx_strand_id
1 'polypeptide(L)'
;MKQAWLAVVAATGVLCGSAVFADQGKDQPKEKLFLMKAAQSQQGEIELGKMAKERAASDQVKQFGQRMIEDHTKANQQVTQLAKQEGVELPEGMTAMQKEKAQKFSQLSGKEFDKAYIRYMTKDHRQDVIEFEQSAKEIKDQDVQQWAQQTLPKLKEHLEIAKTIGATLGVE
;
A
#
# COMPACT_ATOMS: atom_id res chain seq x y z
N MET A 1 -22.19 -49.52 51.28
CA MET A 1 -23.00 -49.13 50.11
C MET A 1 -22.29 -48.04 49.34
N LYS A 2 -21.67 -48.41 48.21
CA LYS A 2 -21.46 -47.65 46.95
C LYS A 2 -20.55 -48.55 46.09
N GLN A 3 -21.02 -48.82 44.88
CA GLN A 3 -20.69 -50.01 44.10
C GLN A 3 -19.33 -49.89 43.40
N ALA A 4 -18.61 -51.01 43.29
CA ALA A 4 -17.51 -51.20 42.36
C ALA A 4 -18.05 -51.80 41.06
N TRP A 5 -17.72 -51.20 39.91
CA TRP A 5 -17.66 -51.90 38.63
C TRP A 5 -16.38 -51.50 37.91
N LEU A 6 -15.81 -52.51 37.25
CA LEU A 6 -14.46 -52.64 36.72
C LEU A 6 -14.29 -52.02 35.32
N ALA A 7 -13.02 -51.73 35.02
CA ALA A 7 -12.36 -51.82 33.71
C ALA A 7 -12.68 -50.73 32.64
N VAL A 8 -11.81 -50.32 31.71
CA VAL A 8 -10.37 -50.39 31.42
C VAL A 8 -10.16 -49.48 30.18
N VAL A 9 -8.91 -49.09 29.92
CA VAL A 9 -8.31 -48.53 28.68
C VAL A 9 -8.02 -47.03 28.63
N ALA A 10 -6.74 -46.77 28.36
CA ALA A 10 -6.03 -45.53 28.17
C ALA A 10 -6.44 -44.73 26.93
N ALA A 11 -6.30 -43.40 27.00
CA ALA A 11 -5.74 -42.58 25.93
C ALA A 11 -5.28 -41.23 26.50
N THR A 12 -4.00 -40.93 26.30
CA THR A 12 -3.32 -39.66 26.51
C THR A 12 -3.95 -38.51 25.72
N GLY A 13 -3.98 -37.30 26.30
CA GLY A 13 -4.35 -36.09 25.58
C GLY A 13 -4.04 -34.82 26.36
N VAL A 14 -2.75 -34.46 26.49
CA VAL A 14 -2.33 -33.07 26.73
C VAL A 14 -2.24 -32.42 25.36
N LEU A 15 -2.89 -31.26 25.15
CA LEU A 15 -2.43 -30.23 24.22
C LEU A 15 -3.09 -28.90 24.61
N CYS A 16 -2.37 -28.10 25.38
CA CYS A 16 -2.61 -26.67 25.51
C CYS A 16 -2.39 -26.04 24.12
N GLY A 17 -3.45 -25.52 23.52
CA GLY A 17 -3.37 -24.77 22.26
C GLY A 17 -2.67 -23.44 22.47
N SER A 18 -1.45 -23.34 21.94
CA SER A 18 -0.62 -22.13 21.93
C SER A 18 -1.30 -20.99 21.18
N ALA A 19 -1.19 -19.78 21.73
CA ALA A 19 -1.44 -18.54 21.02
C ALA A 19 -0.46 -18.41 19.83
N VAL A 20 -0.96 -18.64 18.61
CA VAL A 20 -0.22 -18.38 17.36
C VAL A 20 -0.83 -17.13 16.72
N PHE A 21 -0.55 -15.95 17.28
CA PHE A 21 -0.92 -14.66 16.67
C PHE A 21 0.19 -13.63 16.79
N ALA A 22 1.45 -14.04 16.70
CA ALA A 22 2.59 -13.12 16.73
C ALA A 22 3.82 -13.67 16.00
N ASP A 23 3.72 -13.97 14.69
CA ASP A 23 4.95 -14.14 13.86
C ASP A 23 4.77 -14.00 12.33
N GLN A 24 3.60 -13.59 11.84
CA GLN A 24 3.30 -13.59 10.40
C GLN A 24 4.10 -12.57 9.55
N GLY A 25 5.07 -11.85 10.12
CA GLY A 25 5.77 -10.74 9.44
C GLY A 25 7.18 -11.04 8.94
N LYS A 26 7.89 -12.02 9.53
CA LYS A 26 9.31 -12.28 9.21
C LYS A 26 9.54 -13.40 8.20
N ASP A 27 8.58 -14.32 8.07
CA ASP A 27 8.70 -15.52 7.22
C ASP A 27 7.80 -15.47 5.96
N GLN A 28 7.09 -14.35 5.73
CA GLN A 28 6.31 -14.19 4.50
C GLN A 28 7.26 -14.02 3.29
N PRO A 29 7.03 -14.72 2.17
CA PRO A 29 7.74 -14.48 0.92
C PRO A 29 7.71 -13.00 0.55
N LYS A 30 8.83 -12.49 0.01
CA LYS A 30 9.01 -11.06 -0.30
C LYS A 30 7.92 -10.52 -1.23
N GLU A 31 7.44 -11.37 -2.13
CA GLU A 31 6.38 -11.13 -3.09
C GLU A 31 5.05 -10.80 -2.41
N LYS A 32 4.69 -11.58 -1.37
CA LYS A 32 3.44 -11.37 -0.62
C LYS A 32 3.47 -10.05 0.12
N LEU A 33 4.58 -9.76 0.82
CA LEU A 33 4.78 -8.50 1.52
C LEU A 33 4.75 -7.31 0.55
N PHE A 34 5.36 -7.46 -0.63
CA PHE A 34 5.35 -6.44 -1.66
C PHE A 34 3.92 -6.17 -2.18
N LEU A 35 3.15 -7.20 -2.51
CA LEU A 35 1.76 -7.05 -2.97
C LEU A 35 0.88 -6.36 -1.93
N MET A 36 1.00 -6.73 -0.65
CA MET A 36 0.25 -6.10 0.44
C MET A 36 0.58 -4.60 0.56
N LYS A 37 1.86 -4.24 0.60
CA LYS A 37 2.30 -2.85 0.70
C LYS A 37 1.88 -2.04 -0.53
N ALA A 38 2.10 -2.58 -1.72
CA ALA A 38 1.77 -1.90 -2.95
C ALA A 38 0.27 -1.62 -3.05
N ALA A 39 -0.59 -2.59 -2.70
CA ALA A 39 -2.03 -2.39 -2.65
C ALA A 39 -2.46 -1.26 -1.70
N GLN A 40 -1.87 -1.19 -0.50
CA GLN A 40 -2.14 -0.09 0.43
C GLN A 40 -1.65 1.26 -0.10
N SER A 41 -0.49 1.30 -0.76
CA SER A 41 0.00 2.53 -1.39
C SER A 41 -1.00 3.02 -2.44
N GLN A 42 -1.41 2.14 -3.36
CA GLN A 42 -2.38 2.50 -4.41
C GLN A 42 -3.69 3.06 -3.82
N GLN A 43 -4.25 2.40 -2.81
CA GLN A 43 -5.50 2.87 -2.20
C GLN A 43 -5.32 4.23 -1.52
N GLY A 44 -4.20 4.46 -0.83
CA GLY A 44 -3.91 5.75 -0.22
C GLY A 44 -3.77 6.86 -1.25
N GLU A 45 -3.02 6.63 -2.33
CA GLU A 45 -2.79 7.65 -3.36
C GLU A 45 -4.03 7.96 -4.20
N ILE A 46 -4.92 6.98 -4.40
CA ILE A 46 -6.25 7.23 -4.97
C ILE A 46 -7.06 8.21 -4.11
N GLU A 47 -7.10 7.99 -2.79
CA GLU A 47 -7.83 8.87 -1.88
C GLU A 47 -7.21 10.26 -1.81
N LEU A 48 -5.88 10.35 -1.74
CA LEU A 48 -5.18 11.64 -1.76
C LEU A 48 -5.37 12.38 -3.10
N GLY A 49 -5.42 11.64 -4.22
CA GLY A 49 -5.71 12.20 -5.55
C GLY A 49 -7.12 12.80 -5.63
N LYS A 50 -8.13 12.15 -5.03
CA LYS A 50 -9.50 12.70 -4.91
C LYS A 50 -9.49 14.02 -4.14
N MET A 51 -8.79 14.05 -3.01
CA MET A 51 -8.65 15.29 -2.23
C MET A 51 -8.00 16.41 -3.06
N ALA A 52 -7.01 16.09 -3.89
CA ALA A 52 -6.37 17.08 -4.75
C ALA A 52 -7.33 17.68 -5.78
N LYS A 53 -8.25 16.90 -6.36
CA LYS A 53 -9.27 17.45 -7.26
C LYS A 53 -10.20 18.45 -6.56
N GLU A 54 -10.56 18.17 -5.32
CA GLU A 54 -11.53 18.96 -4.57
C GLU A 54 -10.92 20.21 -3.94
N ARG A 55 -9.67 20.13 -3.47
CA ARG A 55 -9.08 21.11 -2.54
C ARG A 55 -7.99 21.97 -3.15
N ALA A 56 -7.39 21.54 -4.25
CA ALA A 56 -6.31 22.27 -4.89
C ALA A 56 -6.81 23.61 -5.48
N ALA A 57 -5.95 24.63 -5.44
CA ALA A 57 -6.19 25.86 -6.21
C ALA A 57 -5.57 25.77 -7.61
N SER A 58 -4.40 25.16 -7.72
CA SER A 58 -3.67 25.00 -8.98
C SER A 58 -4.31 23.95 -9.89
N ASP A 59 -4.55 24.33 -11.15
CA ASP A 59 -5.03 23.38 -12.17
C ASP A 59 -4.01 22.26 -12.42
N GLN A 60 -2.72 22.54 -12.33
CA GLN A 60 -1.68 21.51 -12.45
C GLN A 60 -1.78 20.47 -11.33
N VAL A 61 -2.08 20.91 -10.09
CA VAL A 61 -2.26 19.99 -8.95
C VAL A 61 -3.54 19.18 -9.10
N LYS A 62 -4.65 19.78 -9.57
CA LYS A 62 -5.89 19.05 -9.86
C LYS A 62 -5.69 17.98 -10.94
N GLN A 63 -5.00 18.35 -12.03
CA GLN A 63 -4.69 17.42 -13.13
C GLN A 63 -3.78 16.29 -12.65
N PHE A 64 -2.77 16.61 -11.84
CA PHE A 64 -1.91 15.59 -11.24
C PHE A 64 -2.70 14.67 -10.30
N GLY A 65 -3.60 15.20 -9.48
CA GLY A 65 -4.53 14.42 -8.66
C GLY A 65 -5.44 13.49 -9.47
N GLN A 66 -5.99 13.97 -10.59
CA GLN A 66 -6.78 13.13 -11.51
C GLN A 66 -5.93 11.98 -12.07
N ARG A 67 -4.69 12.25 -12.46
CA ARG A 67 -3.76 11.23 -12.94
C ARG A 67 -3.45 10.18 -11.87
N MET A 68 -3.26 10.60 -10.61
CA MET A 68 -3.04 9.66 -9.50
C MET A 68 -4.24 8.72 -9.35
N ILE A 69 -5.47 9.24 -9.44
CA ILE A 69 -6.67 8.40 -9.37
C ILE A 69 -6.66 7.36 -10.50
N GLU A 70 -6.45 7.78 -11.74
CA GLU A 70 -6.54 6.90 -12.92
C GLU A 70 -5.47 5.80 -12.90
N ASP A 71 -4.21 6.20 -12.80
CA ASP A 71 -3.08 5.30 -12.93
C ASP A 71 -3.00 4.35 -11.72
N HIS A 72 -3.22 4.84 -10.50
CA HIS A 72 -3.17 3.99 -9.30
C HIS A 72 -4.42 3.12 -9.16
N THR A 73 -5.60 3.53 -9.67
CA THR A 73 -6.77 2.63 -9.72
C THR A 73 -6.50 1.43 -10.62
N LYS A 74 -5.91 1.67 -11.80
CA LYS A 74 -5.53 0.59 -12.72
C LYS A 74 -4.50 -0.34 -12.07
N ALA A 75 -3.47 0.22 -11.44
CA ALA A 75 -2.46 -0.58 -10.74
C ALA A 75 -3.04 -1.34 -9.53
N ASN A 76 -4.02 -0.77 -8.82
CA ASN A 76 -4.72 -1.42 -7.71
C ASN A 76 -5.53 -2.65 -8.19
N GLN A 77 -6.15 -2.57 -9.36
CA GLN A 77 -6.84 -3.71 -9.95
C GLN A 77 -5.86 -4.85 -10.29
N GLN A 78 -4.70 -4.51 -10.84
CA GLN A 78 -3.67 -5.48 -11.19
C GLN A 78 -3.06 -6.15 -9.96
N VAL A 79 -2.66 -5.38 -8.94
CA VAL A 79 -2.10 -5.94 -7.70
C VAL A 79 -3.13 -6.79 -6.95
N THR A 80 -4.42 -6.44 -7.01
CA THR A 80 -5.50 -7.26 -6.45
C THR A 80 -5.62 -8.61 -7.15
N GLN A 81 -5.44 -8.64 -8.47
CA GLN A 81 -5.48 -9.89 -9.23
C GLN A 81 -4.27 -10.78 -8.89
N LEU A 82 -3.06 -10.20 -8.82
CA LEU A 82 -1.84 -10.92 -8.44
C LEU A 82 -1.93 -11.47 -7.02
N ALA A 83 -2.44 -10.68 -6.07
CA ALA A 83 -2.62 -11.13 -4.70
C ALA A 83 -3.55 -12.33 -4.60
N LYS A 84 -4.62 -12.38 -5.39
CA LYS A 84 -5.51 -13.56 -5.45
C LYS A 84 -4.78 -14.79 -5.99
N GLN A 85 -3.93 -14.63 -7.02
CA GLN A 85 -3.14 -15.73 -7.58
C GLN A 85 -2.13 -16.26 -6.55
N GLU A 86 -1.52 -15.36 -5.78
CA GLU A 86 -0.55 -15.68 -4.71
C GLU A 86 -1.20 -16.18 -3.40
N GLY A 87 -2.53 -16.24 -3.34
CA GLY A 87 -3.27 -16.59 -2.13
C GLY A 87 -3.00 -15.62 -0.97
N VAL A 88 -2.90 -14.34 -1.28
CA VAL A 88 -2.66 -13.23 -0.33
C VAL A 88 -3.95 -12.46 -0.11
N GLU A 89 -4.37 -12.36 1.14
CA GLU A 89 -5.42 -11.43 1.54
C GLU A 89 -4.83 -10.02 1.62
N LEU A 90 -5.39 -9.10 0.82
CA LEU A 90 -4.96 -7.72 0.83
C LEU A 90 -5.66 -6.95 1.96
N PRO A 91 -4.92 -6.12 2.70
CA PRO A 91 -5.53 -5.19 3.63
C PRO A 91 -6.40 -4.16 2.89
N GLU A 92 -7.52 -3.79 3.51
CA GLU A 92 -8.45 -2.81 2.96
C GLU A 92 -8.24 -1.41 3.54
N GLY A 93 -8.31 -0.42 2.65
CA GLY A 93 -8.24 1.00 2.96
C GLY A 93 -6.83 1.50 3.30
N MET A 94 -6.79 2.78 3.67
CA MET A 94 -5.58 3.46 4.10
C MET A 94 -5.02 2.90 5.42
N THR A 95 -3.70 2.83 5.50
CA THR A 95 -2.96 2.65 6.76
C THR A 95 -3.24 3.79 7.75
N ALA A 96 -2.91 3.58 9.03
CA ALA A 96 -3.05 4.63 10.04
C ALA A 96 -2.26 5.91 9.69
N MET A 97 -1.02 5.77 9.19
CA MET A 97 -0.21 6.91 8.75
C MET A 97 -0.83 7.65 7.55
N GLN A 98 -1.34 6.92 6.56
CA GLN A 98 -2.03 7.54 5.42
C GLN A 98 -3.31 8.25 5.86
N LYS A 99 -4.09 7.67 6.78
CA LYS A 99 -5.27 8.32 7.36
C LYS A 99 -4.91 9.62 8.10
N GLU A 100 -3.84 9.61 8.89
CA GLU A 100 -3.36 10.81 9.57
C GLU A 100 -2.92 11.89 8.56
N LYS A 101 -2.25 11.49 7.48
CA LYS A 101 -1.88 12.40 6.39
C LYS A 101 -3.10 13.00 5.71
N ALA A 102 -4.09 12.18 5.35
CA ALA A 102 -5.35 12.62 4.76
C ALA A 102 -6.10 13.56 5.72
N GLN A 103 -6.13 13.28 7.01
CA GLN A 103 -6.72 14.18 8.01
C GLN A 103 -6.01 15.53 8.06
N LYS A 104 -4.67 15.57 7.98
CA LYS A 104 -3.93 16.83 7.90
C LYS A 104 -4.27 17.60 6.63
N PHE A 105 -4.36 16.92 5.49
CA PHE A 105 -4.71 17.54 4.21
C PHE A 105 -6.16 18.02 4.15
N SER A 106 -7.08 17.40 4.91
CA SER A 106 -8.49 17.81 4.92
C SER A 106 -8.71 19.15 5.62
N GLN A 107 -7.73 19.60 6.42
CA GLN A 107 -7.72 20.94 7.03
C GLN A 107 -7.12 22.01 6.13
N LEU A 108 -6.56 21.62 4.97
CA LEU A 108 -5.94 22.53 4.02
C LEU A 108 -6.84 22.75 2.80
N SER A 109 -6.67 23.89 2.16
CA SER A 109 -7.28 24.21 0.86
C SER A 109 -6.41 25.18 0.07
N GLY A 110 -6.67 25.28 -1.23
CA GLY A 110 -6.00 26.19 -2.13
C GLY A 110 -4.48 26.03 -2.13
N LYS A 111 -3.75 27.15 -2.08
CA LYS A 111 -2.29 27.16 -2.20
C LYS A 111 -1.57 26.38 -1.09
N GLU A 112 -2.13 26.35 0.12
CA GLU A 112 -1.54 25.59 1.23
C GLU A 112 -1.67 24.09 0.99
N PHE A 113 -2.84 23.66 0.50
CA PHE A 113 -3.06 22.28 0.07
C PHE A 113 -2.10 21.91 -1.06
N ASP A 114 -2.02 22.73 -2.12
CA ASP A 114 -1.15 22.49 -3.29
C ASP A 114 0.29 22.20 -2.86
N LYS A 115 0.83 23.06 -1.99
CA LYS A 115 2.20 22.95 -1.47
C LYS A 115 2.41 21.73 -0.58
N ALA A 116 1.41 21.37 0.24
CA ALA A 116 1.51 20.22 1.13
C ALA A 116 1.41 18.89 0.36
N TYR A 117 0.47 18.81 -0.58
CA TYR A 117 0.22 17.65 -1.42
C TYR A 117 1.42 17.34 -2.32
N ILE A 118 1.95 18.34 -3.04
CA ILE A 118 3.08 18.13 -3.96
C ILE A 118 4.37 17.74 -3.22
N ARG A 119 4.63 18.34 -2.06
CA ARG A 119 5.77 17.92 -1.22
C ARG A 119 5.67 16.48 -0.77
N TYR A 120 4.47 16.08 -0.34
CA TYR A 120 4.23 14.71 0.05
C TYR A 120 4.41 13.76 -1.12
N MET A 121 3.73 14.00 -2.25
CA MET A 121 3.79 13.12 -3.43
C MET A 121 5.20 13.01 -4.00
N THR A 122 5.99 14.10 -3.99
CA THR A 122 7.40 14.05 -4.42
C THR A 122 8.25 13.15 -3.53
N LYS A 123 8.02 13.17 -2.21
CA LYS A 123 8.73 12.29 -1.27
C LYS A 123 8.26 10.85 -1.40
N ASP A 124 6.95 10.63 -1.47
CA ASP A 124 6.32 9.31 -1.54
C ASP A 124 6.76 8.58 -2.80
N HIS A 125 6.58 9.20 -3.97
CA HIS A 125 6.95 8.58 -5.24
C HIS A 125 8.48 8.37 -5.40
N ARG A 126 9.31 9.16 -4.72
CA ARG A 126 10.76 8.89 -4.67
C ARG A 126 11.03 7.59 -3.92
N GLN A 127 10.36 7.38 -2.79
CA GLN A 127 10.48 6.16 -2.02
C GLN A 127 9.94 4.97 -2.82
N ASP A 128 8.77 5.11 -3.46
CA ASP A 128 8.15 4.06 -4.26
C ASP A 128 9.03 3.65 -5.45
N VAL A 129 9.68 4.60 -6.14
CA VAL A 129 10.64 4.28 -7.21
C VAL A 129 11.79 3.40 -6.67
N ILE A 130 12.33 3.72 -5.49
CA ILE A 130 13.40 2.92 -4.88
C ILE A 130 12.89 1.52 -4.51
N GLU A 131 11.72 1.44 -3.88
CA GLU A 131 11.13 0.18 -3.44
C GLU A 131 10.77 -0.72 -4.62
N PHE A 132 10.22 -0.17 -5.70
CA PHE A 132 9.91 -0.93 -6.92
C PHE A 132 11.19 -1.36 -7.65
N GLU A 133 12.24 -0.53 -7.70
CA GLU A 133 13.54 -0.91 -8.28
C GLU A 133 14.22 -2.05 -7.51
N GLN A 134 14.10 -2.06 -6.18
CA GLN A 134 14.62 -3.13 -5.33
C GLN A 134 13.76 -4.40 -5.49
N SER A 135 12.44 -4.26 -5.36
CA SER A 135 11.49 -5.37 -5.43
C SER A 135 11.56 -6.09 -6.79
N ALA A 136 11.67 -5.34 -7.89
CA ALA A 136 11.83 -5.90 -9.24
C ALA A 136 13.12 -6.74 -9.43
N LYS A 137 14.09 -6.66 -8.52
CA LYS A 137 15.33 -7.48 -8.53
C LYS A 137 15.25 -8.67 -7.57
N GLU A 138 14.47 -8.54 -6.50
CA GLU A 138 14.45 -9.51 -5.40
C GLU A 138 13.29 -10.50 -5.46
N ILE A 139 12.18 -10.10 -6.10
CA ILE A 139 10.99 -10.93 -6.30
C ILE A 139 11.32 -12.04 -7.30
N LYS A 140 11.02 -13.28 -6.92
CA LYS A 140 11.25 -14.50 -7.70
C LYS A 140 10.02 -14.91 -8.49
N ASP A 141 8.82 -14.61 -8.00
CA ASP A 141 7.62 -14.83 -8.79
C ASP A 141 7.64 -13.97 -10.05
N GLN A 142 7.47 -14.60 -11.21
CA GLN A 142 7.67 -13.96 -12.51
C GLN A 142 6.58 -12.91 -12.80
N ASP A 143 5.34 -13.21 -12.46
CA ASP A 143 4.20 -12.32 -12.74
C ASP A 143 4.26 -11.07 -11.85
N VAL A 144 4.57 -11.26 -10.56
CA VAL A 144 4.76 -10.15 -9.62
C VAL A 144 6.00 -9.32 -10.00
N GLN A 145 7.10 -9.95 -10.39
CA GLN A 145 8.31 -9.24 -10.83
C GLN A 145 8.02 -8.40 -12.08
N GLN A 146 7.35 -8.98 -13.07
CA GLN A 146 7.00 -8.30 -14.31
C GLN A 146 6.06 -7.12 -14.05
N TRP A 147 5.07 -7.29 -13.17
CA TRP A 147 4.19 -6.18 -12.80
C TRP A 147 4.93 -5.03 -12.12
N ALA A 148 5.87 -5.32 -11.22
CA ALA A 148 6.72 -4.29 -10.61
C ALA A 148 7.54 -3.53 -11.68
N GLN A 149 8.15 -4.25 -12.62
CA GLN A 149 8.91 -3.66 -13.72
C GLN A 149 8.05 -2.80 -14.65
N GLN A 150 6.81 -3.21 -14.94
CA GLN A 150 5.88 -2.47 -15.80
C GLN A 150 5.27 -1.25 -15.12
N THR A 151 5.16 -1.26 -13.79
CA THR A 151 4.63 -0.14 -13.01
C THR A 151 5.69 0.95 -12.78
N LEU A 152 6.97 0.56 -12.66
CA LEU A 152 8.07 1.46 -12.34
C LEU A 152 8.20 2.71 -13.26
N PRO A 153 8.07 2.62 -14.61
CA PRO A 153 8.12 3.80 -15.46
C PRO A 153 7.05 4.84 -15.12
N LYS A 154 5.87 4.40 -14.69
CA LYS A 154 4.77 5.29 -14.31
C LYS A 154 5.07 6.03 -13.02
N LEU A 155 5.62 5.34 -12.02
CA LEU A 155 6.06 5.96 -10.76
C LEU A 155 7.16 7.01 -11.01
N LYS A 156 8.11 6.73 -11.91
CA LYS A 156 9.15 7.69 -12.33
C LYS A 156 8.54 8.91 -13.01
N GLU A 157 7.58 8.71 -13.91
CA GLU A 157 6.87 9.81 -14.57
C GLU A 157 6.13 10.69 -13.55
N HIS A 158 5.43 10.10 -12.60
CA HIS A 158 4.73 10.83 -11.54
C HIS A 158 5.68 11.64 -10.66
N LEU A 159 6.83 11.07 -10.28
CA LEU A 159 7.86 11.76 -9.53
C LEU A 159 8.36 13.01 -10.28
N GLU A 160 8.63 12.89 -11.59
CA GLU A 160 9.10 14.03 -12.39
C GLU A 160 8.03 15.12 -12.56
N ILE A 161 6.75 14.73 -12.72
CA ILE A 161 5.64 15.68 -12.73
C ILE A 161 5.54 16.40 -11.38
N ALA A 162 5.58 15.65 -10.27
CA ALA A 162 5.50 16.22 -8.92
C ALA A 162 6.65 17.20 -8.65
N LYS A 163 7.89 16.88 -9.06
CA LYS A 163 9.03 17.81 -8.98
C LYS A 163 8.81 19.07 -9.81
N THR A 164 8.32 18.93 -11.04
CA THR A 164 8.07 20.07 -11.95
C THR A 164 7.03 21.03 -11.36
N ILE A 165 5.94 20.48 -10.80
CA ILE A 165 4.94 21.28 -10.09
C ILE A 165 5.56 21.88 -8.81
N GLY A 166 6.38 21.11 -8.09
CA GLY A 166 7.07 21.54 -6.87
C GLY A 166 7.96 22.77 -7.09
N ALA A 167 8.75 22.77 -8.16
CA ALA A 167 9.55 23.92 -8.59
C ALA A 167 8.67 25.14 -8.88
N THR A 168 7.55 24.95 -9.58
CA THR A 168 6.57 26.01 -9.90
C THR A 168 5.94 26.61 -8.63
N LEU A 169 5.72 25.78 -7.61
CA LEU A 169 5.13 26.19 -6.32
C LEU A 169 6.15 26.68 -5.28
N GLY A 170 7.46 26.54 -5.56
CA GLY A 170 8.55 26.88 -4.64
C GLY A 170 8.62 25.96 -3.42
N VAL A 171 8.46 24.65 -3.62
CA VAL A 171 8.41 23.64 -2.54
C VAL A 171 9.26 22.40 -2.79
N GLU A 172 10.37 22.57 -3.50
CA GLU A 172 11.35 21.50 -3.76
C GLU A 172 11.82 20.77 -2.49
#